data_AF-A0AAI8ZQ56-F1
#
_entry.id   AF-A0AAI8ZQ56-F1
#
_cell.length_a   1.000
_cell.length_b   1.000
_cell.length_c   1.000
_cell.angle_alpha   90.00
_cell.angle_beta   90.00
_cell.angle_gamma   90.00
#
_symmetry.space_group_name_H-M   'P 1'
#
loop_
_entity.id
_entity.type
_entity.pdbx_description
1 polymer ?
#
loop_
_entity_poly.entity_id
_entity_poly.type
_entity_poly.pdbx_seq_one_letter_code
_entity_poly.pdbx_strand_id
1 'polypeptide(L)'
;MMQWTILSGSVSDFIGAPHWAKRLCVQRGTGQKLWWDGMQKYQDKEKLLDAYTSDFDECVDILAERRLVPINEIRGDYENQP
;
A
#
# COMPACT_ATOMS: atom_id res chain seq x y z
N MET A 1 7.12 12.29 -14.57
CA MET A 1 6.33 12.48 -13.33
C MET A 1 5.77 11.12 -12.93
N MET A 2 5.68 10.84 -11.63
CA MET A 2 5.14 9.59 -11.09
C MET A 2 3.71 9.81 -10.61
N GLN A 3 2.87 8.79 -10.68
CA GLN A 3 1.51 8.80 -10.11
C GLN A 3 1.24 7.52 -9.32
N TRP A 4 0.31 7.62 -8.38
CA TRP A 4 -0.16 6.46 -7.64
C TRP A 4 -1.25 5.73 -8.43
N THR A 5 -1.03 4.45 -8.71
CA THR A 5 -2.04 3.54 -9.27
C THR A 5 -2.46 2.57 -8.19
N ILE A 6 -3.77 2.44 -7.97
CA ILE A 6 -4.34 1.46 -7.04
C ILE A 6 -4.28 0.08 -7.72
N LEU A 7 -3.68 -0.89 -7.04
CA LEU A 7 -3.61 -2.29 -7.47
C LEU A 7 -4.75 -3.11 -6.85
N SER A 8 -5.16 -2.78 -5.62
CA SER A 8 -6.30 -3.39 -4.94
C SER A 8 -6.91 -2.43 -3.92
N GLY A 9 -8.20 -2.63 -3.59
CA GLY A 9 -8.96 -1.72 -2.74
C GLY A 9 -9.42 -0.46 -3.48
N SER A 10 -9.47 0.67 -2.78
CA SER A 10 -10.00 1.94 -3.27
C SER A 10 -9.06 3.11 -2.96
N VAL A 11 -9.23 4.23 -3.67
CA VAL A 11 -8.51 5.48 -3.37
C VAL A 11 -8.80 5.96 -1.94
N SER A 12 -10.03 5.73 -1.45
CA SER A 12 -10.43 6.06 -0.08
C SER A 12 -9.61 5.35 0.99
N ASP A 13 -9.12 4.14 0.71
CA ASP A 13 -8.30 3.38 1.66
C ASP A 13 -6.95 4.05 1.93
N PHE A 14 -6.50 4.97 1.07
CA PHE A 14 -5.25 5.70 1.21
C PHE A 14 -5.43 7.16 1.65
N ILE A 15 -6.63 7.56 2.09
CA ILE A 15 -6.86 8.90 2.64
C ILE A 15 -6.09 9.04 3.96
N GLY A 16 -5.20 10.03 4.04
CA GLY A 16 -4.32 10.24 5.19
C GLY A 16 -3.16 9.25 5.29
N ALA A 17 -2.94 8.43 4.26
CA ALA A 17 -1.77 7.57 4.18
C ALA A 17 -0.48 8.40 4.01
N PRO A 18 0.63 7.99 4.63
CA PRO A 18 1.94 8.56 4.33
C PRO A 18 2.26 8.51 2.83
N HIS A 19 3.03 9.49 2.34
CA HIS A 19 3.34 9.58 0.92
C HIS A 19 4.13 8.38 0.39
N TRP A 20 4.82 7.62 1.25
CA TRP A 20 5.59 6.44 0.88
C TRP A 20 4.78 5.13 1.01
N ALA A 21 3.59 5.17 1.63
CA ALA A 21 2.82 3.97 1.92
C ALA A 21 2.35 3.30 0.62
N LYS A 22 2.67 2.02 0.46
CA LYS A 22 2.30 1.19 -0.69
C LYS A 22 1.15 0.24 -0.37
N ARG A 23 1.05 -0.23 0.88
CA ARG A 23 -0.10 -1.05 1.32
C ARG A 23 -0.74 -0.50 2.58
N LEU A 24 -2.05 -0.70 2.67
CA LEU A 24 -2.80 -0.67 3.91
C LEU A 24 -2.97 -2.11 4.39
N CYS A 25 -2.54 -2.39 5.61
CA CYS A 25 -2.69 -3.69 6.24
C CYS A 25 -3.48 -3.56 7.55
N VAL A 26 -4.04 -4.67 8.01
CA VAL A 26 -4.63 -4.80 9.34
C VAL A 26 -3.93 -5.91 10.10
N GLN A 27 -3.52 -5.65 11.33
CA GLN A 27 -2.91 -6.67 12.18
C GLN A 27 -3.98 -7.61 12.74
N ARG A 28 -3.78 -8.91 12.54
CA ARG A 28 -4.65 -9.97 13.07
C ARG A 28 -4.58 -9.96 14.60
N GLY A 29 -5.73 -10.17 15.24
CA GLY A 29 -5.85 -10.16 16.71
C GLY A 29 -6.10 -8.78 17.32
N THR A 30 -5.45 -7.71 16.82
CA THR A 30 -5.67 -6.34 17.32
C THR A 30 -6.63 -5.54 16.47
N GLY A 31 -6.76 -5.86 15.18
CA GLY A 31 -7.51 -5.06 14.22
C GLY A 31 -6.86 -3.71 13.89
N GLN A 32 -5.60 -3.50 14.30
CA GLN A 32 -4.90 -2.23 14.11
C GLN A 32 -4.53 -2.04 12.63
N LYS A 33 -4.83 -0.84 12.10
CA LYS A 33 -4.45 -0.45 10.73
C LYS A 33 -3.01 0.02 10.67
N LEU A 34 -2.27 -0.47 9.68
CA LEU A 34 -0.85 -0.23 9.49
C LEU A 34 -0.54 0.09 8.02
N TRP A 35 0.42 0.96 7.80
CA TRP A 35 0.96 1.33 6.49
C TRP A 35 2.26 0.61 6.22
N TRP A 36 2.41 0.07 5.01
CA TRP A 36 3.60 -0.66 4.58
C TRP A 36 4.38 0.09 3.51
N ASP A 37 5.71 0.14 3.63
CA ASP A 37 6.59 0.78 2.64
C ASP A 37 6.95 -0.12 1.44
N GLY A 38 6.55 -1.39 1.48
CA GLY A 38 6.91 -2.40 0.47
C GLY A 38 8.27 -3.04 0.68
N MET A 39 8.92 -2.81 1.82
CA MET A 39 10.24 -3.36 2.12
C MET A 39 10.29 -4.01 3.51
N GLN A 40 10.31 -3.21 4.57
CA GLN A 40 10.58 -3.69 5.94
C GLN A 40 9.85 -2.87 7.04
N LYS A 41 9.10 -1.81 6.70
CA LYS A 41 8.53 -0.91 7.71
C LYS A 41 7.01 -0.84 7.72
N TYR A 42 6.43 -1.32 8.82
CA TYR A 42 5.03 -1.10 9.19
C TYR A 42 4.92 0.14 10.11
N GLN A 43 4.00 1.04 9.80
CA GLN A 43 3.74 2.22 10.63
C GLN A 43 2.25 2.42 10.86
N ASP A 44 1.83 2.67 12.10
CA ASP A 44 0.46 3.13 12.35
C ASP A 44 0.33 4.65 12.04
N LYS A 45 -0.83 5.23 12.30
CA LYS A 45 -1.09 6.66 12.04
C LYS A 45 -0.42 7.60 13.04
N GLU A 46 -0.04 7.12 14.23
CA GLU A 46 0.32 7.95 15.39
C GLU A 46 1.76 7.72 15.90
N LYS A 47 2.38 6.57 15.61
CA LYS A 47 3.72 6.15 16.06
C LYS A 47 4.40 5.18 15.08
N LEU A 48 5.73 5.25 15.05
CA LEU A 48 6.56 4.15 14.56
C LEU A 48 6.44 3.00 15.55
N LEU A 49 5.72 1.94 15.17
CA LEU A 49 5.97 0.64 15.77
C LEU A 49 7.35 0.20 15.27
N ASP A 50 8.21 -0.28 16.16
CA ASP A 50 9.45 -0.95 15.74
C ASP A 50 9.01 -2.11 14.86
N ALA A 51 9.24 -1.96 13.55
CA ALA A 51 8.70 -2.83 12.54
C ALA A 51 9.23 -4.25 12.79
N TYR A 52 8.33 -5.11 13.26
CA TYR A 52 8.64 -6.50 13.45
C TYR A 52 8.97 -7.12 12.09
N THR A 53 10.03 -7.89 12.11
CA THR A 53 10.67 -8.63 11.02
C THR A 53 9.69 -9.55 10.27
N SER A 54 10.14 -10.21 9.19
CA SER A 54 9.39 -11.06 8.24
C SER A 54 8.16 -11.83 8.77
N ASP A 55 8.17 -12.24 10.02
CA ASP A 55 7.08 -12.95 10.70
C ASP A 55 5.80 -12.08 10.84
N PHE A 56 5.95 -10.76 10.75
CA PHE A 56 4.83 -9.82 10.83
C PHE A 56 3.96 -9.85 9.57
N ASP A 57 4.52 -10.22 8.40
CA ASP A 57 3.75 -10.40 7.17
C ASP A 57 2.73 -11.55 7.32
N GLU A 58 3.03 -12.57 8.13
CA GLU A 58 2.10 -13.66 8.44
C GLU A 58 0.99 -13.24 9.42
N CYS A 59 1.23 -12.15 10.15
CA CYS A 59 0.33 -11.62 11.17
C CYS A 59 -0.59 -10.49 10.67
N VAL A 60 -0.50 -10.11 9.40
CA VAL A 60 -1.32 -9.03 8.83
C VAL A 60 -2.13 -9.50 7.63
N ASP A 61 -3.29 -8.88 7.43
CA ASP A 61 -4.07 -8.98 6.21
C ASP A 61 -3.91 -7.70 5.38
N ILE A 62 -3.64 -7.85 4.09
CA ILE A 62 -3.55 -6.72 3.15
C ILE A 62 -4.98 -6.29 2.79
N LEU A 63 -5.31 -5.03 3.07
CA LEU A 63 -6.61 -4.44 2.74
C LEU A 63 -6.60 -3.71 1.40
N ALA A 64 -5.50 -3.02 1.10
CA ALA A 64 -5.36 -2.27 -0.15
C ALA A 64 -3.89 -2.13 -0.55
N GLU A 65 -3.63 -2.01 -1.85
CA GLU A 65 -2.29 -1.86 -2.42
C GLU A 65 -2.27 -0.79 -3.51
N ARG A 66 -1.20 -0.02 -3.56
CA ARG A 66 -0.91 0.96 -4.61
C ARG A 66 0.57 0.98 -4.97
N ARG A 67 0.87 1.40 -6.20
CA ARG A 67 2.22 1.52 -6.73
C ARG A 67 2.45 2.89 -7.35
N LEU A 68 3.67 3.41 -7.21
CA LEU A 68 4.15 4.55 -7.99
C LEU A 68 4.54 4.06 -9.39
N VAL A 69 3.85 4.55 -10.41
CA VAL A 69 4.14 4.27 -11.81
C VAL A 69 4.49 5.56 -12.55
N PRO A 70 5.35 5.51 -13.58
CA PRO A 70 5.53 6.62 -14.51
C PRO A 70 4.20 7.00 -15.18
N ILE A 71 3.94 8.31 -15.32
CA ILE A 71 2.71 8.79 -15.98
C ILE A 71 2.56 8.29 -17.43
N ASN A 72 3.66 7.94 -18.09
CA ASN A 72 3.65 7.45 -19.46
C ASN A 72 3.26 5.96 -19.60
N GLU A 73 3.22 5.18 -18.51
CA GLU A 73 2.83 3.76 -18.59
C GLU A 73 1.31 3.57 -18.75
N ILE A 74 0.47 4.53 -18.35
CA ILE A 74 -0.99 4.39 -18.47
C ILE A 74 -1.49 4.60 -19.91
N ARG A 75 -0.64 5.09 -20.82
CA ARG A 75 -1.04 5.38 -22.21
C ARG A 75 -0.91 4.18 -23.16
N GLY A 76 -0.54 2.99 -22.66
CA GLY A 76 -0.18 1.83 -23.49
C GLY A 76 -1.29 0.81 -23.77
N ASP A 77 -2.36 0.75 -22.99
CA ASP A 77 -3.24 -0.44 -22.99
C ASP A 77 -4.68 -0.21 -23.50
N TYR A 78 -4.91 0.80 -24.34
CA TYR A 78 -6.22 1.00 -25.02
C TYR A 78 -6.13 1.37 -26.51
N GLU A 79 -5.02 1.08 -27.18
CA GLU A 79 -4.98 1.04 -28.64
C GLU A 79 -4.44 -0.32 -29.06
N ASN A 80 -5.34 -1.28 -29.25
CA ASN A 80 -5.27 -2.46 -30.14
C ASN A 80 -6.13 -3.60 -29.57
N GLN A 81 -7.45 -3.48 -29.73
CA GLN A 81 -8.29 -4.65 -29.95
C GLN A 81 -8.77 -4.61 -31.41
N PRO A 82 -8.41 -5.59 -32.25
CA PRO A 82 -9.06 -5.80 -33.55
C PRO A 82 -10.50 -6.29 -33.38
#